data_AF-A0A0R3LB24-F1
#
_entry.id   AF-A0A0R3LB24-F1
#
_cell.length_a   1.000
_cell.length_b   1.000
_cell.length_c   1.000
_cell.angle_alpha   90.00
_cell.angle_beta   90.00
_cell.angle_gamma   90.00
#
_symmetry.space_group_name_H-M   'P 1'
#
loop_
_entity.id
_entity.type
_entity.pdbx_description
1 polymer ?
#
loop_
_entity_poly.entity_id
_entity_poly.type
_entity_poly.pdbx_seq_one_letter_code
_entity_poly.pdbx_strand_id
1 'polypeptide(L)'
;MKTFSKTLIAAAAFAAVATTAFSQVPWEFNPGMAYMYSGPGKMSAMAMAATPRNHDAMMKNAKKVPANTVFFMNKGQLYSTSGMLDPTGNFYLP
;
A
#
# COMPACT_ATOMS: atom_id res chain seq x y z
N MET A 1 -3.61 44.91 2.30
CA MET A 1 -3.80 43.47 1.99
C MET A 1 -2.47 42.71 2.14
N LYS A 2 -2.17 42.12 3.31
CA LYS A 2 -0.97 41.24 3.50
C LYS A 2 -1.21 40.06 4.46
N THR A 3 -2.45 39.85 4.90
CA THR A 3 -2.83 38.84 5.90
C THR A 3 -3.24 37.51 5.27
N PHE A 4 -3.86 37.52 4.09
CA PHE A 4 -4.34 36.31 3.41
C PHE A 4 -3.23 35.32 3.02
N SER A 5 -2.02 35.82 2.69
CA SER A 5 -0.90 34.95 2.27
C SER A 5 -0.35 34.08 3.39
N LYS A 6 -0.29 34.58 4.63
CA LYS A 6 0.25 33.81 5.77
C LYS A 6 -0.70 32.70 6.21
N THR A 7 -2.01 33.00 6.22
CA THR A 7 -3.04 32.01 6.56
C THR A 7 -3.13 30.90 5.51
N LEU A 8 -2.97 31.24 4.23
CA LEU A 8 -2.98 30.25 3.14
C LEU A 8 -1.77 29.31 3.21
N ILE A 9 -0.58 29.84 3.51
CA ILE A 9 0.64 29.03 3.68
C ILE A 9 0.51 28.12 4.90
N ALA A 10 -0.03 28.63 6.02
CA ALA A 10 -0.26 27.82 7.22
C ALA A 10 -1.30 26.70 6.98
N ALA A 11 -2.37 26.98 6.24
CA ALA A 11 -3.37 25.99 5.88
C ALA A 11 -2.81 24.91 4.94
N ALA A 12 -1.99 25.30 3.95
CA ALA A 12 -1.33 24.35 3.04
C ALA A 12 -0.32 23.45 3.78
N ALA A 13 0.46 24.02 4.70
CA ALA A 13 1.37 23.24 5.55
C ALA A 13 0.60 22.28 6.47
N PHE A 14 -0.51 22.72 7.07
CA PHE A 14 -1.34 21.86 7.92
C PHE A 14 -2.02 20.73 7.11
N ALA A 15 -2.52 21.01 5.90
CA ALA A 15 -3.10 20.00 5.02
C ALA A 15 -2.07 18.94 4.55
N ALA A 16 -0.82 19.36 4.33
CA ALA A 16 0.28 18.45 3.98
C ALA A 16 0.72 17.54 5.14
N VAL A 17 0.61 18.00 6.40
CA VAL A 17 0.92 17.19 7.59
C VAL A 17 -0.27 16.32 8.00
N ALA A 18 -1.51 16.78 7.78
CA ALA A 18 -2.71 15.99 8.09
C ALA A 18 -2.85 14.75 7.18
N THR A 19 -2.33 14.80 5.96
CA THR A 19 -2.48 13.70 4.97
C THR A 19 -1.71 12.43 5.34
N THR A 20 -0.63 12.51 6.12
CA THR A 20 0.09 11.31 6.56
C THR A 20 -0.67 10.52 7.62
N ALA A 21 -1.51 11.17 8.42
CA ALA A 21 -2.34 10.54 9.45
C ALA A 21 -3.58 9.81 8.88
N PHE A 22 -4.05 10.21 7.69
CA PHE A 22 -5.18 9.55 7.01
C PHE A 22 -4.77 8.27 6.23
N SER A 23 -3.48 7.96 6.14
CA SER A 23 -2.97 6.72 5.54
C SER A 23 -3.13 5.49 6.45
N GLN A 24 -3.62 5.67 7.67
CA GLN A 24 -3.73 4.60 8.67
C GLN A 24 -5.02 3.78 8.57
N VAL A 25 -5.81 3.97 7.50
CA VAL A 25 -6.94 3.06 7.23
C VAL A 25 -6.36 1.76 6.67
N PRO A 26 -6.64 0.60 7.29
CA PRO A 26 -6.22 -0.68 6.75
C PRO A 26 -6.72 -0.83 5.32
N TRP A 27 -5.80 -0.98 4.38
CA TRP A 27 -6.17 -1.36 3.02
C TRP A 27 -6.37 -2.88 3.00
N GLU A 28 -7.60 -3.30 2.71
CA GLU A 28 -7.99 -4.71 2.73
C GLU A 28 -7.82 -5.36 1.35
N PHE A 29 -7.37 -6.62 1.36
CA PHE A 29 -7.40 -7.48 0.18
C PHE A 29 -8.80 -8.07 0.03
N ASN A 30 -9.57 -7.54 -0.93
CA ASN A 30 -10.94 -8.00 -1.14
C ASN A 30 -10.98 -9.41 -1.75
N PRO A 31 -11.86 -10.31 -1.27
CA PRO A 31 -12.10 -11.59 -1.92
C PRO A 31 -12.47 -11.40 -3.40
N GLY A 32 -11.90 -12.23 -4.28
CA GLY A 32 -12.18 -12.15 -5.72
C GLY A 32 -11.38 -11.08 -6.48
N MET A 33 -10.52 -10.30 -5.82
CA MET A 33 -9.63 -9.33 -6.47
C MET A 33 -8.20 -9.86 -6.55
N ALA A 34 -7.55 -9.65 -7.70
CA ALA A 34 -6.10 -9.82 -7.86
C ALA A 34 -5.41 -8.46 -7.87
N TYR A 35 -4.26 -8.39 -7.21
CA TYR A 35 -3.44 -7.19 -7.13
C TYR A 35 -2.09 -7.49 -7.76
N MET A 36 -1.77 -6.79 -8.83
CA MET A 36 -0.60 -7.04 -9.65
C MET A 36 0.37 -5.87 -9.54
N TYR A 37 1.63 -6.21 -9.26
CA TYR A 37 2.75 -5.31 -9.48
C TYR A 37 3.23 -5.45 -10.92
N SER A 38 3.02 -4.42 -11.72
CA SER A 38 3.35 -4.40 -13.15
C SER A 38 4.74 -3.85 -13.44
N GLY A 39 5.55 -3.61 -12.40
CA GLY A 39 6.83 -2.91 -12.50
C GLY A 39 6.68 -1.39 -12.52
N PRO A 40 7.79 -0.68 -12.75
CA PRO A 40 8.31 0.46 -11.96
C PRO A 40 7.26 1.21 -11.11
N GLY A 41 6.91 0.65 -9.95
CA GLY A 41 6.00 1.28 -8.98
C GLY A 41 4.52 1.28 -9.36
N LYS A 42 4.13 0.61 -10.44
CA LYS A 42 2.73 0.52 -10.87
C LYS A 42 2.06 -0.70 -10.23
N MET A 43 0.98 -0.43 -9.51
CA MET A 43 0.09 -1.44 -8.95
C MET A 43 -1.26 -1.34 -9.68
N SER A 44 -1.85 -2.48 -9.98
CA SER A 44 -3.21 -2.56 -10.52
C SER A 44 -4.03 -3.58 -9.76
N ALA A 45 -5.31 -3.30 -9.56
CA ALA A 45 -6.28 -4.25 -9.01
C ALA A 45 -7.28 -4.64 -10.10
N MET A 46 -7.60 -5.92 -10.20
CA MET A 46 -8.56 -6.44 -11.19
C MET A 46 -9.38 -7.58 -10.59
N ALA A 47 -10.65 -7.66 -10.98
CA ALA A 47 -11.51 -8.78 -10.61
C ALA A 47 -10.97 -10.08 -11.23
N MET A 48 -10.85 -11.12 -10.42
CA MET A 48 -10.49 -12.45 -10.90
C MET A 48 -11.66 -13.06 -11.65
N ALA A 49 -11.37 -13.80 -12.73
CA ALA A 49 -12.39 -14.58 -13.40
C ALA A 49 -12.93 -15.65 -12.43
N ALA A 50 -14.26 -15.76 -12.34
CA ALA A 50 -14.94 -16.65 -11.41
C ALA A 50 -14.84 -18.15 -11.78
N THR A 51 -14.10 -18.51 -12.83
CA THR A 51 -14.00 -19.90 -13.29
C THR A 51 -13.01 -20.69 -12.42
N PRO A 52 -13.34 -21.93 -12.00
CA PRO A 52 -12.43 -22.76 -11.21
C PRO A 52 -11.07 -22.98 -11.89
N ARG A 53 -11.07 -23.18 -13.21
CA ARG A 53 -9.86 -23.34 -14.01
C ARG A 53 -8.87 -22.17 -13.87
N ASN A 54 -9.38 -20.94 -13.77
CA ASN A 54 -8.52 -19.77 -13.59
C ASN A 54 -7.87 -19.77 -12.21
N HIS A 55 -8.66 -20.03 -11.17
CA HIS A 55 -8.16 -20.13 -9.80
C HIS A 55 -7.10 -21.24 -9.67
N ASP A 56 -7.36 -22.43 -10.20
CA ASP A 56 -6.43 -23.56 -10.16
C ASP A 56 -5.12 -23.24 -10.89
N ALA A 57 -5.19 -22.54 -12.02
CA ALA A 57 -4.01 -22.10 -12.76
C ALA A 57 -3.17 -21.10 -11.94
N MET A 58 -3.81 -20.15 -11.25
CA MET A 58 -3.12 -19.21 -10.36
C MET A 58 -2.46 -19.93 -9.18
N MET A 59 -3.14 -20.91 -8.58
CA MET A 59 -2.67 -21.63 -7.40
C MET A 59 -1.51 -22.59 -7.67
N LYS A 60 -1.33 -23.06 -8.92
CA LYS A 60 -0.29 -24.03 -9.30
C LYS A 60 1.12 -23.66 -8.83
N ASN A 61 1.48 -22.38 -8.90
CA ASN A 61 2.79 -21.87 -8.49
C ASN A 61 2.68 -20.79 -7.40
N ALA A 62 1.51 -20.64 -6.78
CA ALA A 62 1.29 -19.63 -5.76
C ALA A 62 2.10 -19.98 -4.51
N LYS A 63 2.65 -18.94 -3.86
CA LYS A 63 3.24 -19.04 -2.53
C LYS A 63 2.38 -18.25 -1.57
N LYS A 64 2.02 -18.89 -0.45
CA LYS A 64 1.35 -18.19 0.64
C LYS A 64 2.29 -17.11 1.18
N VAL A 65 1.81 -15.87 1.25
CA VAL A 65 2.53 -14.79 1.91
C VAL A 65 2.42 -15.00 3.43
N PRO A 66 3.55 -15.08 4.16
CA PRO A 66 3.51 -15.16 5.62
C PRO A 66 2.83 -13.95 6.25
N ALA A 67 2.20 -14.14 7.40
CA ALA A 67 1.70 -13.02 8.18
C ALA A 67 2.84 -12.05 8.53
N ASN A 68 2.52 -10.77 8.71
CA ASN A 68 3.51 -9.73 9.01
C ASN A 68 4.59 -9.61 7.93
N THR A 69 4.18 -9.66 6.66
CA THR A 69 5.04 -9.31 5.53
C THR A 69 4.79 -7.85 5.15
N VAL A 70 5.83 -7.04 5.20
CA VAL A 70 5.81 -5.63 4.79
C VAL A 70 6.24 -5.55 3.33
N PHE A 71 5.46 -4.87 2.50
CA PHE A 71 5.80 -4.55 1.11
C PHE A 71 6.11 -3.07 0.98
N PHE A 72 7.23 -2.70 0.35
CA PHE A 72 7.63 -1.31 0.20
C PHE A 72 8.43 -1.06 -1.09
N MET A 73 8.40 0.17 -1.58
CA MET A 73 9.14 0.58 -2.76
C MET A 73 10.50 1.17 -2.36
N ASN A 74 11.56 0.76 -3.06
CA ASN A 74 12.86 1.41 -2.97
C ASN A 74 13.50 1.45 -4.36
N LYS A 75 13.99 2.62 -4.80
CA LYS A 75 14.61 2.80 -6.12
C LYS A 75 13.79 2.22 -7.29
N GLY A 76 12.46 2.38 -7.25
CA GLY A 76 11.54 1.91 -8.28
C GLY A 76 11.22 0.41 -8.26
N GLN A 77 11.79 -0.34 -7.32
CA GLN A 77 11.60 -1.78 -7.17
C GLN A 77 10.75 -2.07 -5.93
N LEU A 78 9.89 -3.09 -6.04
CA LEU A 78 9.09 -3.58 -4.92
C LEU A 78 9.93 -4.60 -4.11
N TYR A 79 10.03 -4.36 -2.81
CA TYR A 79 10.66 -5.26 -1.85
C TYR A 79 9.62 -5.80 -0.88
N SER A 80 9.92 -6.97 -0.30
CA SER A 80 9.18 -7.52 0.83
C SER A 80 10.13 -7.94 1.95
N THR A 81 9.67 -7.83 3.19
CA THR A 81 10.40 -8.29 4.38
C THR A 81 9.43 -8.78 5.45
N SER A 82 9.90 -9.65 6.35
CA SER A 82 9.13 -10.03 7.54
C SER A 82 9.33 -8.98 8.63
N GLY A 83 8.25 -8.51 9.24
CA GLY A 83 8.29 -7.48 10.27
C GLY A 83 6.98 -6.75 10.44
N MET A 84 7.00 -5.71 11.26
CA MET A 84 5.87 -4.84 11.51
C MET A 84 6.32 -3.38 11.49
N LEU A 85 5.37 -2.49 11.24
CA LEU A 85 5.55 -1.06 11.42
C LEU A 85 4.70 -0.62 12.61
N ASP A 86 5.27 0.12 13.54
CA ASP A 86 4.48 0.77 14.59
C ASP A 86 3.62 1.89 13.97
N PRO A 87 2.66 2.48 14.73
CA PRO A 87 1.85 3.59 14.23
C PRO A 87 2.65 4.84 13.82
N THR A 88 3.92 4.94 14.22
CA THR A 88 4.83 6.03 13.82
C THR A 88 5.65 5.68 12.57
N GLY A 89 5.50 4.48 12.03
CA GLY A 89 6.18 4.00 10.83
C GLY A 89 7.59 3.43 11.08
N ASN A 90 7.98 3.18 12.34
CA ASN A 90 9.26 2.53 12.60
C ASN A 90 9.15 1.01 12.38
N PHE A 91 10.17 0.44 11.74
CA PHE A 91 10.21 -0.98 11.39
C PHE A 91 10.84 -1.81 12.52
N TYR A 92 10.20 -2.93 12.86
CA TYR A 92 10.70 -3.91 13.82
C TYR A 92 10.62 -5.31 13.25
N LEU A 93 11.60 -6.12 13.62
CA LEU A 93 11.59 -7.57 13.40
C LEU A 93 10.81 -8.23 14.56
N PRO A 94 10.05 -9.30 14.28
CA PRO A 94 9.38 -10.08 15.30
C PRO A 94 10.38 -10.81 16.21
#